data_AF-A0A6P2EQ79-F1
#
_entry.id   AF-A0A6P2EQ79-F1
#
_cell.length_a   1.000
_cell.length_b   1.000
_cell.length_c   1.000
_cell.angle_alpha   90.00
_cell.angle_beta   90.00
_cell.angle_gamma   90.00
#
_symmetry.space_group_name_H-M   'P 1'
#
loop_
_entity.id
_entity.type
_entity.pdbx_description
1 polymer ?
#
loop_
_entity_poly.entity_id
_entity_poly.type
_entity_poly.pdbx_seq_one_letter_code
_entity_poly.pdbx_strand_id
1 'polypeptide(L)'
;MSALQSAVGNARRIDPDARIARALMSVTADTQMSDSAAGVAMALQSVDQFRNVWPYLILALRKNHRLDRTRIAQTLSRLWSNSTEPWDADSLRGLARVANACFDISLSMKALHALRELDASVASDHLLEACCHAARGDLEQALSLSGTVLARAPHNKVAVGLHEGWTQRKEGWRGPWHVPVAGRDGLHLEPLHVEHAQALAWQYRDPAIAAKTMLPALEEPSAARHWIEHRISDRHVVPYALMHREHGFVGSVEITVSDAEAFLCIWVGTDWQGQGLGRQMVAMACEHAFRCGIETMLTAAYDSNTASLRTLRGCGFADVNIRAEPPDHDRTFLYLLAQPYDQDEIVRRLLGFSVRAETGLIFPAPASNDESATPVPHPQRETREEVR
;
A
#
# COMPACT_ATOMS: atom_id res chain seq x y z
N MET A 1 18.55 -13.91 33.29
CA MET A 1 19.72 -13.88 32.40
C MET A 1 19.39 -14.73 31.19
N SER A 2 19.17 -14.11 30.02
CA SER A 2 18.54 -14.79 28.88
C SER A 2 19.51 -15.77 28.19
N ALA A 3 18.96 -16.74 27.44
CA ALA A 3 19.73 -17.65 26.61
C ALA A 3 20.70 -16.92 25.64
N LEU A 4 20.39 -15.69 25.27
CA LEU A 4 21.27 -14.82 24.47
C LEU A 4 22.51 -14.39 25.27
N GLN A 5 22.40 -14.07 26.55
CA GLN A 5 23.56 -13.72 27.40
C GLN A 5 24.48 -14.93 27.65
N SER A 6 23.92 -16.13 27.77
CA SER A 6 24.70 -17.38 27.88
C SER A 6 25.37 -17.77 26.54
N ALA A 7 24.70 -17.52 25.41
CA ALA A 7 25.28 -17.69 24.08
C ALA A 7 26.37 -16.64 23.76
N VAL A 8 26.22 -15.40 24.24
CA VAL A 8 27.22 -14.33 24.12
C VAL A 8 28.45 -14.60 24.99
N GLY A 9 28.29 -15.24 26.15
CA GLY A 9 29.39 -15.61 27.06
C GLY A 9 30.28 -16.74 26.53
N ASN A 10 29.69 -17.78 25.94
CA ASN A 10 30.43 -18.96 25.44
C ASN A 10 31.06 -18.78 24.05
N ALA A 11 30.77 -17.68 23.34
CA ALA A 11 31.16 -17.46 21.94
C ALA A 11 32.44 -16.63 21.73
N ARG A 12 33.25 -16.35 22.77
CA ARG A 12 34.48 -15.53 22.65
C ARG A 12 35.59 -16.12 21.76
N ARG A 13 35.41 -17.32 21.21
CA ARG A 13 36.33 -17.97 20.24
C ARG A 13 35.74 -18.18 18.84
N ILE A 14 34.50 -17.74 18.59
CA ILE A 14 33.82 -18.00 17.32
C ILE A 14 33.85 -16.72 16.47
N ASP A 15 34.09 -16.90 15.17
CA ASP A 15 33.99 -15.91 14.10
C ASP A 15 32.81 -14.93 14.35
N PRO A 16 33.08 -13.60 14.44
CA PRO A 16 32.05 -12.59 14.69
C PRO A 16 30.89 -12.65 13.68
N ASP A 17 31.14 -13.03 12.43
CA ASP A 17 30.12 -13.11 11.39
C ASP A 17 29.19 -14.30 11.61
N ALA A 18 29.74 -15.44 12.01
CA ALA A 18 28.97 -16.61 12.40
C ALA A 18 28.08 -16.36 13.63
N ARG A 19 28.45 -15.38 14.49
CA ARG A 19 27.61 -14.94 15.61
C ARG A 19 26.49 -14.03 15.13
N ILE A 20 26.77 -13.07 14.25
CA ILE A 20 25.74 -12.17 13.68
C ILE A 20 24.73 -12.99 12.86
N ALA A 21 25.21 -13.90 12.00
CA ALA A 21 24.37 -14.79 11.22
C ALA A 21 23.45 -15.64 12.12
N ARG A 22 23.98 -16.24 13.19
CA ARG A 22 23.17 -16.99 14.16
C ARG A 22 22.15 -16.10 14.88
N ALA A 23 22.54 -14.88 15.27
CA ALA A 23 21.62 -13.93 15.87
C ALA A 23 20.47 -13.63 14.90
N LEU A 24 20.75 -13.24 13.65
CA LEU A 24 19.77 -12.97 12.61
C LEU A 24 18.88 -14.18 12.30
N MET A 25 19.46 -15.39 12.27
CA MET A 25 18.71 -16.63 12.01
C MET A 25 17.87 -17.09 13.21
N SER A 26 18.24 -16.68 14.42
CA SER A 26 17.46 -16.92 15.65
C SER A 26 16.29 -15.95 15.80
N VAL A 27 16.25 -14.88 15.00
CA VAL A 27 15.12 -13.95 14.93
C VAL A 27 13.91 -14.68 14.33
N THR A 28 13.06 -15.18 15.20
CA THR A 28 11.73 -15.69 14.89
C THR A 28 10.67 -14.65 15.23
N ALA A 29 9.40 -14.93 14.90
CA ALA A 29 8.27 -14.08 15.31
C ALA A 29 8.19 -13.88 16.83
N ASP A 30 8.73 -14.80 17.62
CA ASP A 30 8.72 -14.78 19.10
C ASP A 30 9.93 -14.09 19.73
N THR A 31 10.93 -13.70 18.94
CA THR A 31 12.12 -13.02 19.47
C THR A 31 11.78 -11.62 19.97
N GLN A 32 12.25 -11.25 21.16
CA GLN A 32 12.08 -9.89 21.68
C GLN A 32 12.70 -8.87 20.72
N MET A 33 12.00 -7.74 20.50
CA MET A 33 12.45 -6.70 19.56
C MET A 33 13.84 -6.16 19.86
N SER A 34 14.22 -6.06 21.14
CA SER A 34 15.52 -5.56 21.59
C SER A 34 16.70 -6.42 21.09
N ASP A 35 16.53 -7.75 21.09
CA ASP A 35 17.59 -8.69 20.71
C ASP A 35 17.82 -8.67 19.19
N SER A 36 16.72 -8.54 18.43
CA SER A 36 16.76 -8.40 16.97
C SER A 36 17.43 -7.08 16.55
N ALA A 37 17.15 -5.99 17.27
CA ALA A 37 17.72 -4.67 16.97
C ALA A 37 19.24 -4.63 17.15
N ALA A 38 19.78 -5.31 18.16
CA ALA A 38 21.23 -5.39 18.38
C ALA A 38 21.94 -6.16 17.26
N GLY A 39 21.39 -7.31 16.83
CA GLY A 39 21.95 -8.10 15.73
C GLY A 39 21.95 -7.34 14.40
N VAL A 40 20.85 -6.65 14.10
CA VAL A 40 20.75 -5.76 12.93
C VAL A 40 21.73 -4.59 13.01
N ALA A 41 21.83 -3.92 14.16
CA ALA A 41 22.76 -2.81 14.32
C ALA A 41 24.22 -3.25 14.13
N MET A 42 24.58 -4.44 14.63
CA MET A 42 25.89 -5.04 14.40
C MET A 42 26.11 -5.40 12.93
N ALA A 43 25.12 -5.96 12.25
CA ALA A 43 25.21 -6.31 10.83
C ALA A 43 25.46 -5.10 9.90
N LEU A 44 25.17 -3.89 10.37
CA LEU A 44 25.18 -2.66 9.58
C LEU A 44 26.22 -1.63 10.07
N GLN A 45 27.25 -2.03 10.84
CA GLN A 45 28.27 -1.08 11.32
C GLN A 45 29.32 -0.76 10.27
N SER A 46 29.66 -1.71 9.39
CA SER A 46 30.63 -1.53 8.30
C SER A 46 30.23 -2.29 7.04
N VAL A 47 30.83 -1.94 5.90
CA VAL A 47 30.61 -2.62 4.62
C VAL A 47 31.11 -4.06 4.67
N ASP A 48 32.26 -4.30 5.30
CA ASP A 48 32.82 -5.65 5.47
C ASP A 48 31.88 -6.57 6.26
N GLN A 49 31.35 -6.10 7.39
CA GLN A 49 30.37 -6.87 8.17
C GLN A 49 29.09 -7.11 7.36
N PHE A 50 28.60 -6.09 6.67
CA PHE A 50 27.40 -6.20 5.84
C PHE A 50 27.57 -7.25 4.73
N ARG A 51 28.73 -7.26 4.05
CA ARG A 51 29.09 -8.23 3.00
C ARG A 51 28.87 -9.67 3.47
N ASN A 52 29.27 -9.98 4.69
CA ASN A 52 29.24 -11.35 5.21
C ASN A 52 27.85 -11.77 5.73
N VAL A 53 26.94 -10.82 5.97
CA VAL A 53 25.69 -11.09 6.70
C VAL A 53 24.40 -10.77 5.93
N TRP A 54 24.46 -10.05 4.81
CA TRP A 54 23.27 -9.66 4.05
C TRP A 54 22.36 -10.83 3.63
N PRO A 55 22.85 -12.04 3.28
CA PRO A 55 21.96 -13.15 2.94
C PRO A 55 21.07 -13.57 4.12
N TYR A 56 21.63 -13.56 5.33
CA TYR A 56 20.90 -13.86 6.56
C TYR A 56 19.92 -12.76 6.92
N LEU A 57 20.27 -11.49 6.65
CA LEU A 57 19.37 -10.36 6.88
C LEU A 57 18.12 -10.45 5.99
N ILE A 58 18.26 -10.86 4.73
CA ILE A 58 17.10 -11.13 3.85
C ILE A 58 16.22 -12.24 4.41
N LEU A 59 16.82 -13.35 4.88
CA LEU A 59 16.07 -14.46 5.46
C LEU A 59 15.32 -14.02 6.72
N ALA A 60 15.95 -13.22 7.59
CA ALA A 60 15.32 -12.66 8.78
C ALA A 60 14.14 -11.74 8.42
N LEU A 61 14.34 -10.83 7.46
CA LEU A 61 13.28 -9.94 6.97
C LEU A 61 12.08 -10.69 6.39
N ARG A 62 12.31 -11.82 5.71
CA ARG A 62 11.23 -12.66 5.18
C ARG A 62 10.48 -13.44 6.25
N LYS A 63 11.16 -13.85 7.32
CA LYS A 63 10.58 -14.68 8.39
C LYS A 63 9.98 -13.88 9.55
N ASN A 64 10.37 -12.63 9.71
CA ASN A 64 9.91 -11.79 10.81
C ASN A 64 9.40 -10.43 10.29
N HIS A 65 8.07 -10.29 10.22
CA HIS A 65 7.42 -9.03 9.84
C HIS A 65 7.58 -7.93 10.90
N ARG A 66 7.97 -8.26 12.13
CA ARG A 66 8.16 -7.30 13.24
C ARG A 66 9.49 -6.56 13.19
N LEU A 67 10.40 -6.94 12.29
CA LEU A 67 11.63 -6.20 12.09
C LEU A 67 11.30 -4.79 11.58
N ASP A 68 11.91 -3.78 12.21
CA ASP A 68 11.77 -2.38 11.83
C ASP A 68 12.49 -2.11 10.50
N ARG A 69 11.79 -2.40 9.40
CA ARG A 69 12.32 -2.28 8.04
C ARG A 69 12.69 -0.83 7.70
N THR A 70 11.93 0.14 8.22
CA THR A 70 12.21 1.57 8.04
C THR A 70 13.56 1.94 8.64
N ARG A 71 13.83 1.53 9.89
CA ARG A 71 15.13 1.78 10.54
C ARG A 71 16.27 1.03 9.87
N ILE A 72 16.05 -0.19 9.38
CA ILE A 72 17.05 -0.95 8.62
C ILE A 72 17.42 -0.18 7.34
N ALA A 73 16.43 0.24 6.54
CA ALA A 73 16.64 0.99 5.31
C ALA A 73 17.38 2.32 5.55
N GLN A 74 17.00 3.06 6.59
CA GLN A 74 17.70 4.28 7.00
C GLN A 74 19.16 4.02 7.40
N THR A 75 19.42 2.89 8.07
CA THR A 75 20.78 2.51 8.48
C THR A 75 21.62 2.09 7.27
N LEU A 76 21.06 1.34 6.33
CA LEU A 76 21.71 1.01 5.06
C LEU A 76 22.03 2.26 4.24
N SER A 77 21.09 3.21 4.15
CA SER A 77 21.32 4.49 3.46
C SER A 77 22.48 5.27 4.07
N ARG A 78 22.57 5.31 5.41
CA ARG A 78 23.70 5.96 6.11
C ARG A 78 25.01 5.20 5.92
N LEU A 79 24.98 3.88 6.01
CA LEU A 79 26.15 3.04 5.80
C LEU A 79 26.72 3.27 4.39
N TRP A 80 25.86 3.35 3.38
CA TRP A 80 26.29 3.66 2.03
C TRP A 80 26.87 5.08 1.92
N SER A 81 26.12 6.11 2.33
CA SER A 81 26.56 7.50 2.18
C SER A 81 27.82 7.85 2.97
N ASN A 82 28.07 7.19 4.10
CA ASN A 82 29.19 7.50 5.00
C ASN A 82 30.38 6.55 4.82
N SER A 83 30.27 5.50 4.01
CA SER A 83 31.38 4.56 3.81
C SER A 83 32.51 5.24 3.05
N THR A 84 33.71 5.19 3.62
CA THR A 84 34.96 5.50 2.91
C THR A 84 35.51 4.30 2.15
N GLU A 85 35.06 3.08 2.52
CA GLU A 85 35.41 1.84 1.83
C GLU A 85 34.64 1.74 0.51
N PRO A 86 35.29 1.33 -0.59
CA PRO A 86 34.60 1.11 -1.86
C PRO A 86 33.65 -0.08 -1.74
N TRP A 87 32.44 0.09 -2.28
CA TRP A 87 31.48 -0.99 -2.38
C TRP A 87 31.82 -1.88 -3.57
N ASP A 88 32.05 -3.16 -3.33
CA ASP A 88 32.20 -4.14 -4.40
C ASP A 88 30.84 -4.62 -4.95
N ALA A 89 30.90 -5.42 -6.00
CA ALA A 89 29.72 -5.94 -6.68
C ALA A 89 28.82 -6.81 -5.77
N ASP A 90 29.38 -7.58 -4.84
CA ASP A 90 28.58 -8.42 -3.94
C ASP A 90 27.89 -7.57 -2.87
N SER A 91 28.61 -6.62 -2.27
CA SER A 91 28.05 -5.69 -1.30
C SER A 91 26.93 -4.84 -1.92
N LEU A 92 27.08 -4.33 -3.16
CA LEU A 92 26.02 -3.59 -3.85
C LEU A 92 24.79 -4.46 -4.14
N ARG A 93 25.00 -5.73 -4.54
CA ARG A 93 23.92 -6.69 -4.76
C ARG A 93 23.18 -7.01 -3.46
N GLY A 94 23.92 -7.19 -2.37
CA GLY A 94 23.36 -7.34 -1.02
C GLY A 94 22.53 -6.13 -0.62
N LEU A 95 23.07 -4.92 -0.82
CA LEU A 95 22.40 -3.67 -0.51
C LEU A 95 21.08 -3.53 -1.27
N ALA A 96 21.10 -3.78 -2.59
CA ALA A 96 19.91 -3.73 -3.43
C ALA A 96 18.81 -4.68 -2.92
N ARG A 97 19.18 -5.92 -2.57
CA ARG A 97 18.23 -6.95 -2.14
C ARG A 97 17.66 -6.70 -0.75
N VAL A 98 18.49 -6.27 0.20
CA VAL A 98 18.03 -5.92 1.55
C VAL A 98 17.15 -4.68 1.50
N ALA A 99 17.55 -3.64 0.76
CA ALA A 99 16.73 -2.43 0.55
C ALA A 99 15.35 -2.77 -0.02
N ASN A 100 15.29 -3.60 -1.07
CA ASN A 100 14.03 -4.06 -1.65
C ASN A 100 13.19 -4.87 -0.65
N ALA A 101 13.82 -5.74 0.16
CA ALA A 101 13.13 -6.46 1.23
C ALA A 101 12.60 -5.51 2.33
N CYS A 102 13.20 -4.34 2.49
CA CYS A 102 12.72 -3.27 3.37
C CYS A 102 11.69 -2.33 2.73
N PHE A 103 11.27 -2.59 1.49
CA PHE A 103 10.42 -1.70 0.67
C PHE A 103 11.05 -0.32 0.37
N ASP A 104 12.37 -0.19 0.46
CA ASP A 104 13.09 1.01 0.02
C ASP A 104 13.53 0.85 -1.44
N ILE A 105 12.58 1.12 -2.35
CA ILE A 105 12.78 0.95 -3.80
C ILE A 105 13.83 1.94 -4.32
N SER A 106 13.88 3.16 -3.77
CA SER A 106 14.85 4.19 -4.19
C SER A 106 16.28 3.75 -3.88
N LEU A 107 16.55 3.27 -2.67
CA LEU A 107 17.86 2.75 -2.29
C LEU A 107 18.24 1.51 -3.11
N SER A 108 17.28 0.61 -3.36
CA SER A 108 17.50 -0.58 -4.20
C SER A 108 17.92 -0.22 -5.62
N MET A 109 17.19 0.71 -6.26
CA MET A 109 17.48 1.19 -7.61
C MET A 109 18.84 1.88 -7.70
N LYS A 110 19.20 2.70 -6.70
CA LYS A 110 20.53 3.31 -6.66
C LYS A 110 21.61 2.23 -6.64
N ALA A 111 21.48 1.21 -5.79
CA ALA A 111 22.49 0.16 -5.65
C ALA A 111 22.64 -0.68 -6.94
N LEU A 112 21.52 -0.95 -7.62
CA LEU A 112 21.51 -1.62 -8.93
C LEU A 112 22.16 -0.76 -10.03
N HIS A 113 21.96 0.56 -9.99
CA HIS A 113 22.65 1.49 -10.89
C HIS A 113 24.17 1.43 -10.70
N ALA A 114 24.64 1.54 -9.45
CA ALA A 114 26.07 1.44 -9.14
C ALA A 114 26.65 0.08 -9.58
N LEU A 115 25.89 -1.01 -9.43
CA LEU A 115 26.31 -2.34 -9.89
C LEU A 115 26.49 -2.41 -11.42
N ARG A 116 25.67 -1.70 -12.19
CA ARG A 116 25.83 -1.58 -13.65
C ARG A 116 27.05 -0.75 -14.02
N GLU A 117 27.34 0.32 -13.28
CA GLU A 117 28.54 1.14 -13.52
C GLU A 117 29.84 0.34 -13.33
N LEU A 118 29.81 -0.72 -12.51
CA LEU A 118 30.92 -1.67 -12.35
C LEU A 118 30.96 -2.77 -13.42
N ASP A 119 30.03 -2.78 -14.39
CA ASP A 119 29.85 -3.86 -15.37
C ASP A 119 29.76 -5.26 -14.74
N ALA A 120 29.19 -5.33 -13.53
CA ALA A 120 29.16 -6.54 -12.70
C ALA A 120 27.74 -7.10 -12.49
N SER A 121 26.76 -6.60 -13.27
CA SER A 121 25.36 -7.01 -13.18
C SER A 121 25.12 -8.39 -13.79
N VAL A 122 24.45 -9.26 -13.03
CA VAL A 122 24.02 -10.58 -13.52
C VAL A 122 22.52 -10.61 -13.83
N ALA A 123 22.02 -11.70 -14.41
CA ALA A 123 20.61 -11.84 -14.79
C ALA A 123 19.64 -11.64 -13.61
N SER A 124 20.00 -12.08 -12.40
CA SER A 124 19.17 -11.85 -11.20
C SER A 124 19.07 -10.39 -10.80
N ASP A 125 20.07 -9.57 -11.14
CA ASP A 125 20.09 -8.15 -10.78
C ASP A 125 19.17 -7.37 -11.73
N HIS A 126 19.17 -7.72 -13.02
CA HIS A 126 18.20 -7.20 -14.00
C HIS A 126 16.76 -7.56 -13.63
N LEU A 127 16.54 -8.77 -13.10
CA LEU A 127 15.21 -9.18 -12.66
C LEU A 127 14.77 -8.40 -11.40
N LEU A 128 15.69 -8.15 -10.46
CA LEU A 128 15.41 -7.30 -9.30
C LEU A 128 15.11 -5.86 -9.73
N GLU A 129 15.87 -5.32 -10.69
CA GLU A 129 15.61 -3.99 -11.26
C GLU A 129 14.23 -3.93 -11.92
N ALA A 130 13.84 -4.96 -12.67
CA ALA A 130 12.51 -5.07 -13.25
C ALA A 130 11.41 -5.02 -12.17
N CYS A 131 11.59 -5.74 -11.06
CA CYS A 131 10.67 -5.67 -9.91
C CYS A 131 10.58 -4.25 -9.32
N CYS A 132 11.70 -3.55 -9.21
CA CYS A 132 11.71 -2.17 -8.72
C CYS A 132 11.03 -1.19 -9.70
N HIS A 133 11.10 -1.41 -11.01
CA HIS A 133 10.31 -0.65 -11.99
C HIS A 133 8.81 -0.93 -11.85
N ALA A 134 8.41 -2.20 -11.77
CA ALA A 134 7.00 -2.57 -11.57
C ALA A 134 6.43 -2.05 -10.25
N ALA A 135 7.23 -2.04 -9.18
CA ALA A 135 6.85 -1.47 -7.88
C ALA A 135 6.61 0.05 -7.93
N ARG A 136 7.18 0.75 -8.92
CA ARG A 136 7.00 2.19 -9.16
C ARG A 136 5.93 2.51 -10.22
N GLY A 137 5.25 1.49 -10.74
CA GLY A 137 4.27 1.63 -11.83
C GLY A 137 4.87 1.69 -13.23
N ASP A 138 6.19 1.55 -13.39
CA ASP A 138 6.88 1.57 -14.69
C ASP A 138 6.90 0.16 -15.30
N LEU A 139 5.72 -0.31 -15.74
CA LEU A 139 5.55 -1.65 -16.29
C LEU A 139 6.28 -1.84 -17.63
N GLU A 140 6.51 -0.77 -18.38
CA GLU A 140 7.22 -0.86 -19.67
C GLU A 140 8.67 -1.26 -19.47
N GLN A 141 9.37 -0.58 -18.57
CA GLN A 141 10.74 -0.92 -18.26
C GLN A 141 10.85 -2.27 -17.55
N ALA A 142 9.88 -2.61 -16.69
CA ALA A 142 9.82 -3.93 -16.05
C ALA A 142 9.68 -5.08 -17.07
N LEU A 143 8.78 -4.94 -18.04
CA LEU A 143 8.57 -5.92 -19.11
C LEU A 143 9.79 -6.03 -20.03
N SER A 144 10.42 -4.91 -20.37
CA SER A 144 11.65 -4.89 -21.18
C SER A 144 12.81 -5.63 -20.50
N LEU A 145 13.06 -5.35 -19.22
CA LEU A 145 14.13 -6.00 -18.44
C LEU A 145 13.86 -7.50 -18.23
N SER A 146 12.63 -7.88 -17.86
CA SER A 146 12.27 -9.30 -17.75
C SER A 146 12.35 -10.04 -19.08
N GLY A 147 11.97 -9.41 -20.19
CA GLY A 147 12.15 -9.95 -21.53
C GLY A 147 13.63 -10.19 -21.87
N THR A 148 14.52 -9.28 -21.48
CA THR A 148 15.98 -9.45 -21.64
C THR A 148 16.50 -10.65 -20.82
N VAL A 149 16.00 -10.85 -19.60
CA VAL A 149 16.34 -12.02 -18.78
C VAL A 149 15.83 -13.31 -19.43
N LEU A 150 14.59 -13.32 -19.93
CA LEU A 150 13.99 -14.48 -20.59
C LEU A 150 14.68 -14.84 -21.91
N ALA A 151 15.16 -13.86 -22.68
CA ALA A 151 15.93 -14.11 -23.89
C ALA A 151 17.24 -14.88 -23.60
N ARG A 152 17.85 -14.65 -22.43
CA ARG A 152 19.07 -15.35 -21.99
C ARG A 152 18.78 -16.66 -21.26
N ALA A 153 17.65 -16.73 -20.55
CA ALA A 153 17.23 -17.87 -19.76
C ALA A 153 15.71 -18.14 -19.91
N PRO A 154 15.27 -18.73 -21.04
CA PRO A 154 13.84 -18.88 -21.36
C PRO A 154 13.04 -19.71 -20.33
N HIS A 155 13.73 -20.58 -19.57
CA HIS A 155 13.11 -21.45 -18.58
C HIS A 155 13.20 -20.91 -17.14
N ASN A 156 13.61 -19.64 -16.95
CA ASN A 156 13.60 -19.01 -15.63
C ASN A 156 12.15 -18.79 -15.17
N LYS A 157 11.63 -19.73 -14.37
CA LYS A 157 10.24 -19.72 -13.89
C LYS A 157 9.83 -18.43 -13.17
N VAL A 158 10.76 -17.80 -12.44
CA VAL A 158 10.48 -16.54 -11.73
C VAL A 158 10.30 -15.41 -12.73
N ALA A 159 11.19 -15.30 -13.73
CA ALA A 159 11.07 -14.28 -14.77
C ALA A 159 9.82 -14.48 -15.63
N VAL A 160 9.44 -15.73 -15.94
CA VAL A 160 8.19 -16.04 -16.68
C VAL A 160 6.99 -15.55 -15.90
N GLY A 161 6.83 -15.97 -14.64
CA GLY A 161 5.67 -15.59 -13.83
C GLY A 161 5.55 -14.09 -13.58
N LEU A 162 6.67 -13.39 -13.38
CA LEU A 162 6.67 -11.92 -13.25
C LEU A 162 6.29 -11.23 -14.58
N HIS A 163 6.86 -11.68 -15.70
CA HIS A 163 6.55 -11.09 -17.01
C HIS A 163 5.08 -11.26 -17.40
N GLU A 164 4.52 -12.46 -17.18
CA GLU A 164 3.09 -12.74 -17.39
C GLU A 164 2.21 -11.89 -16.47
N GLY A 165 2.55 -11.80 -15.18
CA GLY A 165 1.81 -10.98 -14.21
C GLY A 165 1.78 -9.49 -14.57
N TRP A 166 2.93 -8.92 -14.96
CA TRP A 166 3.03 -7.53 -15.41
C TRP A 166 2.33 -7.28 -16.73
N THR A 167 2.33 -8.26 -17.63
CA THR A 167 1.58 -8.19 -18.88
C THR A 167 0.09 -8.13 -18.59
N GLN A 168 -0.42 -9.04 -17.75
CA GLN A 168 -1.83 -9.06 -17.34
C GLN A 168 -2.23 -7.76 -16.65
N ARG A 169 -1.40 -7.24 -15.74
CA ARG A 169 -1.63 -5.96 -15.05
C ARG A 169 -1.75 -4.81 -16.05
N LYS A 170 -0.84 -4.70 -17.02
CA LYS A 170 -0.87 -3.67 -18.06
C LYS A 170 -2.07 -3.84 -19.00
N GLU A 171 -2.39 -5.07 -19.39
CA GLU A 171 -3.51 -5.37 -20.27
C GLU A 171 -4.87 -5.12 -19.62
N GLY A 172 -4.95 -5.23 -18.30
CA GLY A 172 -6.13 -4.86 -17.50
C GLY A 172 -6.43 -3.35 -17.51
N TRP A 173 -5.50 -2.52 -18.00
CA TRP A 173 -5.71 -1.08 -18.09
C TRP A 173 -6.59 -0.71 -19.29
N ARG A 174 -7.88 -1.04 -19.23
CA ARG A 174 -8.85 -0.80 -20.31
C ARG A 174 -10.12 -0.12 -19.84
N GLY A 175 -10.56 0.84 -20.65
CA GLY A 175 -11.80 1.57 -20.42
C GLY A 175 -11.62 2.82 -19.56
N PRO A 176 -12.70 3.59 -19.34
CA PRO A 176 -12.60 4.89 -18.70
C PRO A 176 -12.16 4.80 -17.23
N TRP A 177 -12.49 3.71 -16.54
CA TRP A 177 -12.25 3.51 -15.10
C TRP A 177 -11.03 2.66 -14.75
N HIS A 178 -10.33 2.08 -15.73
CA HIS A 178 -9.19 1.22 -15.46
C HIS A 178 -8.00 1.72 -16.25
N VAL A 179 -7.57 2.96 -15.99
CA VAL A 179 -6.37 3.54 -16.59
C VAL A 179 -5.57 4.28 -15.53
N PRO A 180 -4.23 4.32 -15.64
CA PRO A 180 -3.45 5.17 -14.77
C PRO A 180 -3.85 6.65 -14.89
N VAL A 181 -3.97 7.33 -13.76
CA VAL A 181 -4.30 8.76 -13.68
C VAL A 181 -3.08 9.51 -13.18
N ALA A 182 -2.43 10.26 -14.07
CA ALA A 182 -1.26 11.05 -13.72
C ALA A 182 -1.61 12.18 -12.76
N GLY A 183 -0.78 12.35 -11.73
CA GLY A 183 -0.82 13.45 -10.77
C GLY A 183 0.34 14.43 -10.93
N ARG A 184 0.57 15.20 -9.88
CA ARG A 184 1.73 16.10 -9.76
C ARG A 184 2.85 15.40 -8.98
N ASP A 185 4.05 15.95 -9.08
CA ASP A 185 5.21 15.54 -8.27
C ASP A 185 5.55 14.04 -8.33
N GLY A 186 5.26 13.40 -9.48
CA GLY A 186 5.49 11.98 -9.66
C GLY A 186 4.47 11.05 -8.98
N LEU A 187 3.37 11.58 -8.45
CA LEU A 187 2.24 10.76 -8.01
C LEU A 187 1.37 10.35 -9.20
N HIS A 188 0.76 9.17 -9.10
CA HIS A 188 -0.32 8.75 -9.97
C HIS A 188 -1.25 7.77 -9.25
N LEU A 189 -2.48 7.65 -9.74
CA LEU A 189 -3.35 6.53 -9.41
C LEU A 189 -3.14 5.44 -10.44
N GLU A 190 -3.02 4.21 -9.99
CA GLU A 190 -2.91 3.03 -10.85
C GLU A 190 -3.99 2.03 -10.48
N PRO A 191 -4.72 1.40 -11.43
CA PRO A 191 -5.67 0.35 -11.10
C PRO A 191 -5.04 -0.69 -10.17
N LEU A 192 -5.72 -0.98 -9.06
CA LEU A 192 -5.19 -1.88 -8.05
C LEU A 192 -5.05 -3.30 -8.65
N HIS A 193 -3.96 -3.98 -8.32
CA HIS A 193 -3.62 -5.29 -8.85
C HIS A 193 -3.02 -6.16 -7.74
N VAL A 194 -3.13 -7.49 -7.86
CA VAL A 194 -2.68 -8.45 -6.85
C VAL A 194 -1.20 -8.35 -6.50
N GLU A 195 -0.39 -7.80 -7.41
CA GLU A 195 1.03 -7.54 -7.17
C GLU A 195 1.29 -6.41 -6.18
N HIS A 196 0.31 -5.53 -5.95
CA HIS A 196 0.39 -4.51 -4.90
C HIS A 196 0.24 -5.11 -3.49
N ALA A 197 -0.22 -6.36 -3.35
CA ALA A 197 -0.54 -6.96 -2.06
C ALA A 197 0.60 -6.87 -1.03
N GLN A 198 1.83 -7.10 -1.46
CA GLN A 198 2.98 -7.05 -0.54
C GLN A 198 3.22 -5.62 -0.01
N ALA A 199 3.15 -4.62 -0.89
CA ALA A 199 3.36 -3.22 -0.51
C ALA A 199 2.15 -2.67 0.26
N LEU A 200 0.94 -3.10 -0.11
CA LEU A 200 -0.29 -2.78 0.61
C LEU A 200 -0.22 -3.27 2.05
N ALA A 201 0.11 -4.54 2.28
CA ALA A 201 0.24 -5.11 3.61
C ALA A 201 1.25 -4.34 4.47
N TRP A 202 2.37 -3.95 3.87
CA TRP A 202 3.36 -3.12 4.55
C TRP A 202 2.85 -1.72 4.88
N GLN A 203 2.22 -1.02 3.93
CA GLN A 203 1.74 0.35 4.18
C GLN A 203 0.54 0.39 5.14
N TYR A 204 -0.22 -0.70 5.21
CA TYR A 204 -1.41 -0.87 6.04
C TYR A 204 -1.12 -1.51 7.43
N ARG A 205 0.14 -1.81 7.74
CA ARG A 205 0.58 -2.49 8.97
C ARG A 205 0.21 -1.78 10.29
N ASP A 206 -0.13 -0.49 10.23
CA ASP A 206 -0.49 0.29 11.41
C ASP A 206 -1.98 0.08 11.75
N PRO A 207 -2.31 -0.52 12.90
CA PRO A 207 -3.69 -0.76 13.31
C PRO A 207 -4.57 0.50 13.35
N ALA A 208 -3.95 1.69 13.50
CA ALA A 208 -4.68 2.96 13.49
C ALA A 208 -5.30 3.27 12.11
N ILE A 209 -4.78 2.70 11.01
CA ILE A 209 -5.39 2.80 9.69
C ILE A 209 -6.64 1.92 9.64
N ALA A 210 -6.56 0.67 10.12
CA ALA A 210 -7.71 -0.24 10.15
C ALA A 210 -8.87 0.29 10.98
N ALA A 211 -8.57 0.83 12.16
CA ALA A 211 -9.56 1.45 13.03
C ALA A 211 -10.34 2.61 12.37
N LYS A 212 -9.80 3.22 11.31
CA LYS A 212 -10.39 4.39 10.63
C LYS A 212 -10.97 4.10 9.25
N THR A 213 -10.70 2.93 8.69
CA THR A 213 -11.08 2.58 7.31
C THR A 213 -12.13 1.48 7.24
N MET A 214 -12.41 0.80 8.36
CA MET A 214 -13.26 -0.41 8.42
C MET A 214 -12.82 -1.56 7.51
N LEU A 215 -11.60 -1.47 6.97
CA LEU A 215 -11.02 -2.55 6.21
C LEU A 215 -10.56 -3.64 7.18
N PRO A 216 -10.55 -4.92 6.75
CA PRO A 216 -10.07 -6.02 7.58
C PRO A 216 -8.58 -5.84 7.92
N ALA A 217 -8.05 -6.66 8.83
CA ALA A 217 -6.61 -6.70 9.06
C ALA A 217 -5.91 -7.25 7.81
N LEU A 218 -5.04 -6.44 7.19
CA LEU A 218 -4.29 -6.79 5.97
C LEU A 218 -2.79 -6.92 6.23
N GLU A 219 -2.41 -7.36 7.44
CA GLU A 219 -1.00 -7.41 7.88
C GLU A 219 -0.15 -8.38 7.04
N GLU A 220 -0.78 -9.45 6.53
CA GLU A 220 -0.10 -10.47 5.74
C GLU A 220 -0.33 -10.27 4.23
N PRO A 221 0.71 -10.42 3.38
CA PRO A 221 0.57 -10.27 1.93
C PRO A 221 -0.49 -11.18 1.30
N SER A 222 -0.74 -12.37 1.85
CA SER A 222 -1.78 -13.27 1.37
C SER A 222 -3.19 -12.74 1.67
N ALA A 223 -3.41 -12.15 2.85
CA ALA A 223 -4.67 -11.51 3.21
C ALA A 223 -4.93 -10.27 2.34
N ALA A 224 -3.90 -9.42 2.16
CA ALA A 224 -3.96 -8.30 1.23
C ALA A 224 -4.29 -8.75 -0.19
N ARG A 225 -3.67 -9.83 -0.68
CA ARG A 225 -3.96 -10.39 -2.01
C ARG A 225 -5.42 -10.82 -2.14
N HIS A 226 -5.93 -11.59 -1.19
CA HIS A 226 -7.30 -12.07 -1.22
C HIS A 226 -8.30 -10.90 -1.20
N TRP A 227 -8.03 -9.89 -0.38
CA TRP A 227 -8.83 -8.66 -0.37
C TRP A 227 -8.81 -7.94 -1.73
N ILE A 228 -7.64 -7.78 -2.36
CA ILE A 228 -7.54 -7.18 -3.71
C ILE A 228 -8.36 -7.97 -4.74
N GLU A 229 -8.22 -9.30 -4.76
CA GLU A 229 -8.97 -10.18 -5.68
C GLU A 229 -10.48 -10.01 -5.49
N HIS A 230 -10.95 -9.96 -4.24
CA HIS A 230 -12.35 -9.71 -3.92
C HIS A 230 -12.82 -8.32 -4.41
N ARG A 231 -12.05 -7.25 -4.16
CA ARG A 231 -12.43 -5.88 -4.59
C ARG A 231 -12.47 -5.73 -6.10
N ILE A 232 -11.50 -6.30 -6.83
CA ILE A 232 -11.48 -6.23 -8.31
C ILE A 232 -12.66 -7.02 -8.92
N SER A 233 -13.19 -8.03 -8.22
CA SER A 233 -14.37 -8.78 -8.69
C SER A 233 -15.69 -8.03 -8.51
N ASP A 234 -15.72 -6.97 -7.69
CA ASP A 234 -16.91 -6.17 -7.45
C ASP A 234 -17.06 -5.12 -8.57
N ARG A 235 -18.07 -5.32 -9.43
CA ARG A 235 -18.33 -4.47 -10.60
C ARG A 235 -18.65 -3.01 -10.26
N HIS A 236 -19.05 -2.73 -9.02
CA HIS A 236 -19.36 -1.37 -8.58
C HIS A 236 -18.13 -0.65 -8.04
N VAL A 237 -17.01 -1.35 -7.86
CA VAL A 237 -15.86 -0.84 -7.15
C VAL A 237 -14.70 -0.67 -8.12
N VAL A 238 -14.10 0.50 -8.09
CA VAL A 238 -12.90 0.83 -8.87
C VAL A 238 -11.77 1.12 -7.90
N PRO A 239 -10.98 0.11 -7.51
CA PRO A 239 -9.88 0.28 -6.58
C PRO A 239 -8.62 0.74 -7.30
N TYR A 240 -7.92 1.70 -6.70
CA TYR A 240 -6.66 2.24 -7.17
C TYR A 240 -5.59 2.19 -6.08
N ALA A 241 -4.36 1.92 -6.51
CA ALA A 241 -3.16 2.21 -5.75
C ALA A 241 -2.75 3.67 -5.95
N LEU A 242 -2.37 4.36 -4.88
CA LEU A 242 -1.63 5.61 -4.96
C LEU A 242 -0.14 5.28 -5.06
N MET A 243 0.44 5.62 -6.21
CA MET A 243 1.82 5.29 -6.57
C MET A 243 2.69 6.55 -6.58
N HIS A 244 3.83 6.48 -5.92
CA HIS A 244 4.90 7.49 -5.96
C HIS A 244 6.02 7.04 -6.90
N ARG A 245 6.43 7.89 -7.83
CA ARG A 245 7.44 7.57 -8.85
C ARG A 245 8.74 6.99 -8.29
N GLU A 246 9.16 7.43 -7.10
CA GLU A 246 10.41 6.94 -6.48
C GLU A 246 10.21 5.83 -5.45
N HIS A 247 9.04 5.79 -4.80
CA HIS A 247 8.82 4.99 -3.60
C HIS A 247 7.81 3.86 -3.79
N GLY A 248 7.11 3.85 -4.92
CA GLY A 248 6.08 2.86 -5.24
C GLY A 248 4.78 3.12 -4.50
N PHE A 249 4.12 2.06 -4.07
CA PHE A 249 2.82 2.13 -3.40
C PHE A 249 2.90 2.88 -2.06
N VAL A 250 2.09 3.93 -1.90
CA VAL A 250 2.05 4.77 -0.70
C VAL A 250 0.64 4.91 -0.09
N GLY A 251 -0.39 4.40 -0.74
CA GLY A 251 -1.78 4.45 -0.26
C GLY A 251 -2.75 3.81 -1.23
N SER A 252 -4.04 3.91 -0.92
CA SER A 252 -5.10 3.40 -1.80
C SER A 252 -6.30 4.33 -1.78
N VAL A 253 -6.97 4.39 -2.93
CA VAL A 253 -8.28 4.99 -3.08
C VAL A 253 -9.22 3.97 -3.69
N GLU A 254 -10.44 3.95 -3.21
CA GLU A 254 -11.50 3.11 -3.73
C GLU A 254 -12.69 4.02 -4.07
N ILE A 255 -13.25 3.79 -5.26
CA ILE A 255 -14.40 4.53 -5.77
C ILE A 255 -15.52 3.53 -6.03
N THR A 256 -16.59 3.61 -5.25
CA THR A 256 -17.81 2.81 -5.48
C THR A 256 -18.77 3.61 -6.34
N VAL A 257 -19.11 3.12 -7.53
CA VAL A 257 -19.89 3.81 -8.55
C VAL A 257 -21.33 3.27 -8.62
N SER A 258 -22.29 4.19 -8.63
CA SER A 258 -23.71 3.90 -8.88
C SER A 258 -24.34 5.04 -9.67
N ASP A 259 -24.60 4.81 -10.95
CA ASP A 259 -25.12 5.80 -11.91
C ASP A 259 -24.25 7.06 -11.99
N ALA A 260 -24.79 8.24 -11.64
CA ALA A 260 -24.08 9.52 -11.64
C ALA A 260 -23.45 9.86 -10.28
N GLU A 261 -23.54 8.94 -9.32
CA GLU A 261 -22.96 9.07 -7.98
C GLU A 261 -21.76 8.14 -7.80
N ALA A 262 -20.78 8.60 -7.03
CA ALA A 262 -19.69 7.76 -6.55
C ALA A 262 -19.43 7.99 -5.07
N PHE A 263 -18.93 6.97 -4.37
CA PHE A 263 -18.49 7.06 -2.98
C PHE A 263 -17.00 6.79 -2.87
N LEU A 264 -16.29 7.72 -2.25
CA LEU A 264 -14.84 7.74 -2.13
C LEU A 264 -14.40 7.21 -0.77
N CYS A 265 -13.51 6.20 -0.78
CA CYS A 265 -12.81 5.71 0.40
C CYS A 265 -11.30 5.86 0.18
N ILE A 266 -10.57 6.42 1.14
CA ILE A 266 -9.13 6.68 1.00
C ILE A 266 -8.34 6.29 2.24
N TRP A 267 -7.08 5.93 2.03
CA TRP A 267 -6.06 5.92 3.09
C TRP A 267 -4.65 6.10 2.51
N VAL A 268 -3.74 6.57 3.36
CA VAL A 268 -2.32 6.75 3.06
C VAL A 268 -1.52 6.00 4.11
N GLY A 269 -0.49 5.27 3.68
CA GLY A 269 0.38 4.49 4.56
C GLY A 269 1.05 5.36 5.61
N THR A 270 1.29 4.81 6.80
CA THR A 270 1.72 5.58 7.99
C THR A 270 3.01 6.38 7.74
N ASP A 271 3.94 5.84 6.94
CA ASP A 271 5.21 6.50 6.59
C ASP A 271 5.05 7.73 5.68
N TRP A 272 3.87 7.87 5.07
CA TRP A 272 3.56 8.85 4.03
C TRP A 272 2.51 9.89 4.44
N GLN A 273 2.00 9.79 5.67
CA GLN A 273 1.05 10.74 6.22
C GLN A 273 1.71 12.08 6.54
N GLY A 274 0.91 13.17 6.57
CA GLY A 274 1.40 14.52 6.87
C GLY A 274 2.12 15.23 5.72
N GLN A 275 2.35 14.56 4.58
CA GLN A 275 3.07 15.12 3.42
C GLN A 275 2.14 15.70 2.34
N GLY A 276 0.84 15.82 2.62
CA GLY A 276 -0.15 16.34 1.67
C GLY A 276 -0.61 15.35 0.59
N LEU A 277 -0.07 14.12 0.56
CA LEU A 277 -0.41 13.11 -0.46
C LEU A 277 -1.89 12.75 -0.49
N GLY A 278 -2.55 12.70 0.68
CA GLY A 278 -3.99 12.45 0.75
C GLY A 278 -4.83 13.50 0.00
N ARG A 279 -4.42 14.78 0.05
CA ARG A 279 -5.08 15.86 -0.69
C ARG A 279 -4.91 15.68 -2.20
N GLN A 280 -3.70 15.33 -2.64
CA GLN A 280 -3.41 15.09 -4.06
C GLN A 280 -4.17 13.87 -4.58
N MET A 281 -4.23 12.79 -3.80
CA MET A 281 -4.99 11.58 -4.11
C MET A 281 -6.48 11.87 -4.29
N VAL A 282 -7.10 12.61 -3.36
CA VAL A 282 -8.51 13.00 -3.46
C VAL A 282 -8.76 13.83 -4.71
N ALA A 283 -7.89 14.82 -4.99
CA ALA A 283 -8.04 15.66 -6.17
C ALA A 283 -7.98 14.85 -7.47
N MET A 284 -6.99 13.95 -7.60
CA MET A 284 -6.86 13.06 -8.76
C MET A 284 -8.08 12.15 -8.92
N ALA A 285 -8.55 11.54 -7.83
CA ALA A 285 -9.70 10.62 -7.86
C ALA A 285 -10.99 11.34 -8.26
N CYS A 286 -11.27 12.51 -7.68
CA CYS A 286 -12.45 13.30 -8.03
C CYS A 286 -12.41 13.81 -9.47
N GLU A 287 -11.28 14.37 -9.92
CA GLU A 287 -11.13 14.84 -11.30
C GLU A 287 -11.34 13.69 -12.30
N HIS A 288 -10.76 12.53 -12.01
CA HIS A 288 -10.95 11.34 -12.83
C HIS A 288 -12.41 10.89 -12.87
N ALA A 289 -13.06 10.77 -11.70
CA ALA A 289 -14.45 10.36 -11.61
C ALA A 289 -15.39 11.30 -12.38
N PHE A 290 -15.19 12.61 -12.27
CA PHE A 290 -15.98 13.60 -13.02
C PHE A 290 -15.77 13.50 -14.53
N ARG A 291 -14.54 13.24 -15.00
CA ARG A 291 -14.30 12.94 -16.43
C ARG A 291 -15.00 11.66 -16.89
N CYS A 292 -15.20 10.71 -15.99
CA CYS A 292 -15.93 9.46 -16.24
C CYS A 292 -17.45 9.61 -16.11
N GLY A 293 -17.96 10.83 -15.93
CA GLY A 293 -19.40 11.13 -15.93
C GLY A 293 -20.06 11.12 -14.56
N ILE A 294 -19.30 11.01 -13.46
CA ILE A 294 -19.85 11.23 -12.12
C ILE A 294 -20.24 12.70 -11.97
N GLU A 295 -21.42 12.95 -11.41
CA GLU A 295 -21.90 14.28 -11.07
C GLU A 295 -21.71 14.60 -9.59
N THR A 296 -21.84 13.59 -8.73
CA THR A 296 -21.77 13.73 -7.27
C THR A 296 -20.77 12.75 -6.68
N MET A 297 -19.72 13.28 -6.05
CA MET A 297 -18.77 12.51 -5.27
C MET A 297 -19.17 12.59 -3.79
N LEU A 298 -19.47 11.45 -3.19
CA LEU A 298 -19.82 11.25 -1.79
C LEU A 298 -18.64 10.67 -1.03
N THR A 299 -18.58 10.88 0.27
CA THR A 299 -17.60 10.23 1.17
C THR A 299 -18.13 10.29 2.59
N ALA A 300 -17.53 9.52 3.49
CA ALA A 300 -17.73 9.70 4.92
C ALA A 300 -16.41 9.55 5.68
N ALA A 301 -16.32 10.18 6.84
CA ALA A 301 -15.25 9.96 7.79
C ALA A 301 -15.81 9.99 9.21
N TYR A 302 -15.22 9.21 10.11
CA TYR A 302 -15.51 9.31 11.54
C TYR A 302 -15.30 10.74 12.04
N ASP A 303 -16.15 11.20 12.95
CA ASP A 303 -16.06 12.51 13.57
C ASP A 303 -14.71 12.71 14.30
N SER A 304 -14.15 11.63 14.84
CA SER A 304 -12.83 11.60 15.46
C SER A 304 -11.67 11.69 14.47
N ASN A 305 -11.90 11.39 13.17
CA ASN A 305 -10.88 11.43 12.13
C ASN A 305 -10.73 12.85 11.55
N THR A 306 -10.37 13.79 12.44
CA THR A 306 -10.20 15.22 12.13
C THR A 306 -9.20 15.49 11.00
N ALA A 307 -8.18 14.63 10.84
CA ALA A 307 -7.24 14.71 9.73
C ALA A 307 -7.92 14.48 8.37
N SER A 308 -8.71 13.41 8.24
CA SER A 308 -9.46 13.12 7.01
C SER A 308 -10.48 14.22 6.70
N LEU A 309 -11.25 14.66 7.71
CA LEU A 309 -12.22 15.75 7.54
C LEU A 309 -11.57 17.05 7.07
N ARG A 310 -10.41 17.40 7.63
CA ARG A 310 -9.64 18.58 7.19
C ARG A 310 -9.15 18.42 5.76
N THR A 311 -8.63 17.25 5.40
CA THR A 311 -8.17 16.95 4.04
C THR A 311 -9.31 17.07 3.03
N LEU A 312 -10.44 16.42 3.30
CA LEU A 312 -11.63 16.43 2.42
C LEU A 312 -12.19 17.85 2.24
N ARG A 313 -12.38 18.60 3.34
CA ARG A 313 -12.83 20.00 3.27
C ARG A 313 -11.81 20.89 2.54
N GLY A 314 -10.52 20.64 2.72
CA GLY A 314 -9.44 21.30 1.96
C GLY A 314 -9.45 20.96 0.46
N CYS A 315 -10.12 19.88 0.04
CA CYS A 315 -10.38 19.53 -1.35
C CYS A 315 -11.72 20.10 -1.88
N GLY A 316 -12.44 20.89 -1.08
CA GLY A 316 -13.71 21.50 -1.48
C GLY A 316 -14.94 20.66 -1.15
N PHE A 317 -14.80 19.53 -0.44
CA PHE A 317 -15.97 18.80 0.05
C PHE A 317 -16.72 19.63 1.09
N ALA A 318 -18.04 19.62 1.00
CA ALA A 318 -18.95 20.21 1.97
C ALA A 318 -19.70 19.12 2.75
N ASP A 319 -20.12 19.42 3.98
CA ASP A 319 -20.86 18.48 4.81
C ASP A 319 -22.27 18.25 4.23
N VAL A 320 -22.75 17.00 4.25
CA VAL A 320 -24.15 16.67 3.98
C VAL A 320 -24.93 16.85 5.28
N ASN A 321 -26.04 17.58 5.27
CA ASN A 321 -26.84 17.83 6.46
C ASN A 321 -27.74 16.64 6.88
N ILE A 322 -27.15 15.45 7.00
CA ILE A 322 -27.81 14.25 7.52
C ILE A 322 -26.79 13.36 8.24
N ARG A 323 -27.26 12.59 9.21
CA ARG A 323 -26.49 11.54 9.89
C ARG A 323 -27.14 10.19 9.67
N ALA A 324 -26.32 9.15 9.59
CA ALA A 324 -26.82 7.79 9.64
C ALA A 324 -27.33 7.47 11.06
N GLU A 325 -28.18 6.47 11.17
CA GLU A 325 -28.58 5.87 12.44
C GLU A 325 -27.46 4.95 12.97
N PRO A 326 -27.52 4.52 14.25
CA PRO A 326 -26.59 3.54 14.78
C PRO A 326 -26.52 2.27 13.91
N PRO A 327 -25.32 1.68 13.71
CA PRO A 327 -24.07 2.04 14.40
C PRO A 327 -23.31 3.23 13.79
N ASP A 328 -23.64 3.67 12.57
CA ASP A 328 -22.82 4.61 11.77
C ASP A 328 -23.04 6.11 12.06
N HIS A 329 -23.79 6.43 13.12
CA HIS A 329 -24.13 7.80 13.54
C HIS A 329 -22.92 8.71 13.83
N ASP A 330 -21.74 8.14 14.07
CA ASP A 330 -20.49 8.85 14.37
C ASP A 330 -19.70 9.25 13.11
N ARG A 331 -20.32 9.16 11.92
CA ARG A 331 -19.74 9.58 10.65
C ARG A 331 -20.31 10.90 10.16
N THR A 332 -19.42 11.77 9.73
CA THR A 332 -19.76 12.95 8.93
C THR A 332 -19.74 12.55 7.46
N PHE A 333 -20.87 12.69 6.77
CA PHE A 333 -20.97 12.54 5.33
C PHE A 333 -20.60 13.85 4.65
N LEU A 334 -19.83 13.76 3.56
CA LEU A 334 -19.45 14.93 2.77
C LEU A 334 -19.68 14.67 1.28
N TYR A 335 -19.80 15.76 0.52
CA TYR A 335 -20.02 15.71 -0.91
C TYR A 335 -19.18 16.76 -1.67
N LEU A 336 -18.90 16.47 -2.94
CA LEU A 336 -18.30 17.37 -3.92
C LEU A 336 -19.03 17.20 -5.26
N LEU A 337 -19.35 18.30 -5.94
CA LEU A 337 -20.21 18.28 -7.14
C LEU A 337 -19.50 18.77 -8.39
N ALA A 338 -19.88 18.22 -9.53
CA ALA A 338 -19.59 18.77 -10.84
C ALA A 338 -20.51 19.96 -11.20
N GLN A 339 -21.73 19.98 -10.65
CA GLN A 339 -22.75 21.01 -10.89
C GLN A 339 -23.46 21.38 -9.59
N PRO A 340 -23.97 22.62 -9.42
CA PRO A 340 -24.60 23.02 -8.17
C PRO A 340 -25.92 22.28 -7.94
N TYR A 341 -26.05 21.66 -6.76
CA TYR A 341 -27.28 21.11 -6.22
C TYR A 341 -27.56 21.71 -4.84
N ASP A 342 -28.83 21.78 -4.44
CA ASP A 342 -29.19 22.12 -3.07
C ASP A 342 -29.00 20.95 -2.10
N GLN A 343 -29.08 21.22 -0.80
CA GLN A 343 -28.86 20.20 0.23
C GLN A 343 -29.88 19.04 0.17
N ASP A 344 -31.13 19.32 -0.19
CA ASP A 344 -32.19 18.31 -0.24
C ASP A 344 -31.95 17.32 -1.38
N GLU A 345 -31.49 17.80 -2.54
CA GLU A 345 -31.02 16.98 -3.64
C GLU A 345 -29.82 16.11 -3.22
N ILE A 346 -28.84 16.66 -2.51
CA ILE A 346 -27.66 15.90 -2.05
C ILE A 346 -28.04 14.80 -1.06
N VAL A 347 -28.93 15.10 -0.10
CA VAL A 347 -29.46 14.09 0.82
C VAL A 347 -30.17 13.00 0.02
N ARG A 348 -31.04 13.35 -0.93
CA ARG A 348 -31.75 12.37 -1.76
C ARG A 348 -30.80 11.48 -2.55
N ARG A 349 -29.72 12.05 -3.11
CA ARG A 349 -28.68 11.30 -3.83
C ARG A 349 -27.89 10.37 -2.92
N LEU A 350 -27.52 10.81 -1.71
CA LEU A 350 -26.85 9.95 -0.72
C LEU A 350 -27.74 8.76 -0.31
N LEU A 351 -29.02 9.00 -0.06
CA LEU A 351 -29.99 7.94 0.26
C LEU A 351 -30.16 6.97 -0.91
N GLY A 352 -30.35 7.50 -2.12
CA GLY A 352 -30.47 6.70 -3.34
C GLY A 352 -29.23 5.85 -3.61
N PHE A 353 -28.04 6.45 -3.48
CA PHE A 353 -26.77 5.75 -3.57
C PHE A 353 -26.68 4.62 -2.54
N SER A 354 -27.02 4.89 -1.27
CA SER A 354 -26.92 3.89 -0.20
C SER A 354 -27.80 2.67 -0.44
N VAL A 355 -28.98 2.87 -1.03
CA VAL A 355 -29.88 1.77 -1.43
C VAL A 355 -29.30 1.00 -2.61
N ARG A 356 -28.91 1.68 -3.70
CA ARG A 356 -28.45 1.03 -4.94
C ARG A 356 -27.09 0.33 -4.79
N ALA A 357 -26.20 0.89 -3.98
CA ALA A 357 -24.88 0.32 -3.70
C ALA A 357 -24.88 -0.61 -2.47
N GLU A 358 -26.06 -0.90 -1.90
CA GLU A 358 -26.24 -1.83 -0.78
C GLU A 358 -25.29 -1.55 0.41
N THR A 359 -25.05 -0.27 0.72
CA THR A 359 -24.03 0.13 1.72
C THR A 359 -24.38 -0.32 3.15
N GLY A 360 -25.64 -0.69 3.37
CA GLY A 360 -26.17 -1.08 4.67
C GLY A 360 -26.41 0.09 5.63
N LEU A 361 -26.08 1.33 5.21
CA LEU A 361 -26.33 2.56 5.96
C LEU A 361 -27.83 2.80 6.13
N ILE A 362 -28.23 3.14 7.35
CA ILE A 362 -29.60 3.48 7.70
C ILE A 362 -29.62 4.97 7.99
N PHE A 363 -30.62 5.68 7.47
CA PHE A 363 -30.80 7.10 7.68
C PHE A 363 -32.20 7.37 8.22
N PRO A 364 -32.40 8.41 9.03
CA PRO A 364 -33.71 8.77 9.52
C PRO A 364 -34.63 9.09 8.34
N ALA A 365 -35.91 8.75 8.50
CA ALA A 365 -36.92 9.13 7.51
C ALA A 365 -36.87 10.66 7.30
N PRO A 366 -36.91 11.15 6.05
CA PRO A 366 -37.03 12.58 5.81
C PRO A 366 -38.26 13.06 6.56
N ALA A 367 -38.15 14.15 7.34
CA ALA A 367 -39.30 14.73 8.01
C ALA A 367 -40.33 15.08 6.94
N SER A 368 -41.36 14.26 6.78
CA SER A 368 -42.41 14.49 5.80
C SER A 368 -43.17 15.72 6.28
N ASN A 369 -42.93 16.87 5.66
CA ASN A 369 -43.83 18.02 5.81
C ASN A 369 -45.21 17.75 5.18
N ASP A 370 -45.41 16.54 4.63
CA ASP A 370 -46.65 16.08 4.02
C ASP A 370 -47.23 14.94 4.88
N GLU A 371 -48.13 15.28 5.81
CA GLU A 371 -48.85 14.32 6.68
C GLU A 371 -49.73 13.32 5.89
N SER A 372 -49.80 13.43 4.56
CA SER A 372 -50.67 12.63 3.71
C SER A 372 -50.02 11.41 3.03
N ALA A 373 -48.70 11.24 3.12
CA ALA A 373 -47.99 10.16 2.41
C ALA A 373 -48.00 8.82 3.17
N THR A 374 -48.44 7.76 2.49
CA THR A 374 -48.52 6.38 3.03
C THR A 374 -47.10 5.79 3.21
N PRO A 375 -46.78 5.16 4.35
CA PRO A 375 -45.42 4.66 4.62
C PRO A 375 -44.97 3.59 3.62
N VAL A 376 -43.76 3.76 3.07
CA VAL A 376 -43.11 2.76 2.19
C VAL A 376 -42.62 1.58 3.04
N PRO A 377 -42.97 0.33 2.72
CA PRO A 377 -42.54 -0.83 3.51
C PRO A 377 -41.02 -1.02 3.42
N HIS A 378 -40.37 -1.05 4.58
CA HIS A 378 -38.96 -1.40 4.68
C HIS A 378 -38.77 -2.90 4.38
N PRO A 379 -37.79 -3.29 3.55
CA PRO A 379 -37.46 -4.69 3.34
C PRO A 379 -37.01 -5.33 4.66
N GLN A 380 -37.66 -6.43 5.05
CA GLN A 380 -37.27 -7.22 6.21
C GLN A 380 -35.88 -7.82 5.96
N ARG A 381 -34.89 -7.44 6.79
CA ARG A 381 -33.54 -8.00 6.74
C ARG A 381 -33.57 -9.45 7.22
N GLU A 382 -33.16 -10.38 6.35
CA GLU A 382 -32.57 -11.62 6.79
C GLU A 382 -31.25 -11.28 7.51
N THR A 383 -31.12 -11.70 8.76
CA THR A 383 -29.88 -11.58 9.54
C THR A 383 -28.77 -12.34 8.82
N ARG A 384 -27.91 -11.63 8.09
CA ARG A 384 -26.60 -12.15 7.70
C ARG A 384 -25.79 -12.33 8.98
N GLU A 385 -25.61 -13.58 9.41
CA GLU A 385 -24.63 -13.93 10.42
C GLU A 385 -23.25 -13.45 9.94
N GLU A 386 -22.65 -12.53 10.68
CA GLU A 386 -21.31 -12.02 10.45
C GLU A 386 -20.30 -13.17 10.58
N VAL A 387 -19.68 -13.55 9.46
CA VAL A 387 -18.37 -14.23 9.50
C VAL A 387 -17.36 -13.18 9.93
N ARG A 388 -17.12 -13.09 11.24
CA ARG A 388 -15.99 -12.36 11.84
C ARG A 388 -14.77 -13.24 11.96
#